data_AF-A0A4Y2ME16-F1
#
_entry.id   AF-A0A4Y2ME16-F1
#
_cell.length_a   1.000
_cell.length_b   1.000
_cell.length_c   1.000
_cell.angle_alpha   90.00
_cell.angle_beta   90.00
_cell.angle_gamma   90.00
#
_symmetry.space_group_name_H-M   'P 1'
#
loop_
_entity.id
_entity.type
_entity.pdbx_description
1 polymer ?
#
loop_
_entity_poly.entity_id
_entity_poly.type
_entity_poly.pdbx_seq_one_letter_code
_entity_poly.pdbx_strand_id
1 'polypeptide(L)'
;MFNCGSEKETSPAIYDVGKNLLESCHKTYYVKTVGLKELGTPEEYLEKLNNSLQEMGNSPIKKVSKLSNVQRKQYGKRKFEKIVSATKENLATALQVEPIEIENNHQSVDLQNEDLYSLVEELKIKFAETTSHADKVQILTLVPKSWSLEKTKREFSTTMHLVRKARNIKKSFGVLGKPAARQGTKISQGDISVIQTFYESDDINCLCPGKKDFVNVRTDYGKVQKQKRLILCNLKEAYHQFKEQHTNIKIGFSKFAELRPKHCILAGSNGTYSVCVCTIHQNIKLMLHSIKPHHSLIKIMELYVCSIENQKCMFGECSQCPKENFRNEIEKLEAFQNADEIIYKRWISTDRSTLITQVESTEEFLDSFVGCMPNLTKHHFIAKSQSKYLKDMELNIPQEECIVFLDFSENTHLLFRMLFKVSIGKIAKQQFIHS
;
A
#
# COMPACT_ATOMS: atom_id res chain seq x y z
N MET A 1 23.42 -40.25 40.54
CA MET A 1 22.50 -40.95 41.46
C MET A 1 21.11 -40.89 40.83
N PHE A 2 20.44 -41.92 40.32
CA PHE A 2 20.55 -43.38 40.16
C PHE A 2 19.82 -43.67 38.82
N ASN A 3 20.35 -44.42 37.83
CA ASN A 3 20.22 -45.88 37.61
C ASN A 3 18.81 -46.45 37.86
N CYS A 4 18.22 -47.38 37.09
CA CYS A 4 18.56 -48.15 35.88
C CYS A 4 17.32 -49.04 35.57
N GLY A 5 17.12 -49.47 34.32
CA GLY A 5 16.74 -50.87 34.05
C GLY A 5 15.34 -51.22 33.49
N SER A 6 15.40 -51.94 32.35
CA SER A 6 14.43 -52.89 31.75
C SER A 6 13.09 -52.38 31.22
N GLU A 7 12.44 -52.91 30.18
CA GLU A 7 12.71 -53.73 28.99
C GLU A 7 11.30 -54.22 28.56
N LYS A 8 11.00 -54.23 27.25
CA LYS A 8 9.81 -54.87 26.58
C LYS A 8 8.48 -54.11 26.80
N GLU A 9 7.60 -53.91 25.82
CA GLU A 9 7.24 -54.70 24.64
C GLU A 9 6.83 -53.76 23.49
N THR A 10 7.51 -53.80 22.34
CA THR A 10 6.95 -53.25 21.10
C THR A 10 6.11 -54.33 20.43
N SER A 11 4.80 -54.12 20.45
CA SER A 11 3.76 -54.95 19.80
C SER A 11 4.10 -55.30 18.33
N PRO A 12 3.93 -56.56 17.89
CA PRO A 12 4.28 -57.02 16.54
C PRO A 12 3.42 -56.45 15.39
N ALA A 13 2.42 -55.61 15.66
CA ALA A 13 1.38 -55.30 14.68
C ALA A 13 1.72 -54.22 13.63
N ILE A 14 2.86 -53.52 13.74
CA ILE A 14 3.20 -52.40 12.83
C ILE A 14 4.25 -52.79 11.77
N TYR A 15 4.97 -53.91 11.96
CA TYR A 15 5.89 -54.43 10.94
C TYR A 15 5.19 -55.22 9.82
N ASP A 16 3.97 -55.72 10.04
CA ASP A 16 3.25 -56.53 9.07
C ASP A 16 2.44 -55.74 8.03
N VAL A 17 2.08 -54.47 8.30
CA VAL A 17 1.40 -53.63 7.31
C VAL A 17 2.40 -53.11 6.27
N GLY A 18 3.64 -52.83 6.68
CA GLY A 18 4.73 -52.44 5.79
C GLY A 18 5.21 -53.57 4.88
N LYS A 19 5.22 -54.82 5.36
CA LYS A 19 5.63 -55.99 4.57
C LYS A 19 4.55 -56.43 3.57
N ASN A 20 3.27 -56.37 3.95
CA ASN A 20 2.16 -56.70 3.05
C ASN A 20 1.95 -55.67 1.92
N LEU A 21 2.27 -54.38 2.15
CA LEU A 21 2.26 -53.36 1.08
C LEU A 21 3.46 -53.48 0.13
N LEU A 22 4.62 -53.94 0.62
CA LEU A 22 5.79 -54.23 -0.22
C LEU A 22 5.61 -55.53 -1.05
N GLU A 23 4.97 -56.57 -0.50
CA GLU A 23 4.61 -57.78 -1.27
C GLU A 23 3.43 -57.54 -2.24
N SER A 24 2.49 -56.66 -1.91
CA SER A 24 1.42 -56.20 -2.82
C SER A 24 2.00 -55.40 -4.01
N CYS A 25 2.95 -54.51 -3.76
CA CYS A 25 3.65 -53.78 -4.83
C CYS A 25 4.57 -54.68 -5.66
N HIS A 26 5.18 -55.71 -5.07
CA HIS A 26 5.99 -56.68 -5.83
C HIS A 26 5.15 -57.67 -6.66
N LYS A 27 3.93 -58.03 -6.23
CA LYS A 27 3.04 -58.93 -7.00
C LYS A 27 2.26 -58.24 -8.12
N THR A 28 2.07 -56.92 -8.06
CA THR A 28 1.35 -56.18 -9.12
C THR A 28 2.27 -55.83 -10.30
N TYR A 29 3.58 -55.90 -10.13
CA TYR A 29 4.56 -55.71 -11.22
C TYR A 29 5.10 -57.02 -11.83
N TYR A 30 4.59 -58.18 -11.42
CA TYR A 30 5.11 -59.48 -11.87
C TYR A 30 4.03 -60.50 -12.27
N VAL A 31 2.97 -60.09 -12.97
CA VAL A 31 2.15 -61.05 -13.76
C VAL A 31 1.67 -60.41 -15.07
N LYS A 32 2.59 -60.32 -16.02
CA LYS A 32 2.33 -60.70 -17.44
C LYS A 32 3.64 -61.00 -18.16
N THR A 33 4.52 -61.76 -17.53
CA THR A 33 5.54 -62.56 -18.23
C THR A 33 4.92 -63.90 -18.59
N VAL A 34 3.96 -63.87 -19.52
CA VAL A 34 3.60 -65.05 -20.32
C VAL A 34 4.16 -64.74 -21.70
N GLY A 35 5.32 -65.31 -21.99
CA GLY A 35 6.01 -65.20 -23.28
C GLY A 35 7.24 -64.28 -23.32
N LEU A 36 8.15 -64.39 -22.34
CA LEU A 36 9.54 -63.93 -22.54
C LEU A 36 10.17 -64.81 -23.62
N LYS A 37 10.11 -64.36 -24.88
CA LYS A 37 11.12 -64.75 -25.87
C LYS A 37 12.47 -64.23 -25.35
N GLU A 38 13.46 -65.10 -25.28
CA GLU A 38 14.84 -64.79 -24.92
C GLU A 38 15.28 -63.46 -25.57
N LEU A 39 15.53 -62.44 -24.74
CA LEU A 39 16.07 -61.16 -25.18
C LEU A 39 17.54 -61.39 -25.50
N GLY A 40 17.83 -61.60 -26.78
CA GLY A 40 19.20 -61.73 -27.30
C GLY A 40 20.05 -60.49 -27.02
N THR A 41 21.37 -60.65 -27.07
CA THR A 41 22.27 -59.49 -26.93
C THR A 41 22.01 -58.45 -28.03
N PRO A 42 22.27 -57.14 -27.82
CA PRO A 42 22.11 -56.11 -28.86
C PRO A 42 22.86 -56.43 -30.17
N GLU A 43 23.89 -57.26 -30.06
CA GLU A 43 24.72 -57.73 -31.16
C GLU A 43 24.03 -58.84 -31.95
N GLU A 44 23.34 -59.78 -31.28
CA GLU A 44 22.47 -60.77 -31.93
C GLU A 44 21.28 -60.12 -32.64
N TYR A 45 20.68 -59.07 -32.07
CA TYR A 45 19.60 -58.33 -32.73
C TYR A 45 20.11 -57.58 -33.97
N LEU A 46 21.30 -56.99 -33.89
CA LEU A 46 21.93 -56.32 -35.04
C LEU A 46 22.25 -57.32 -36.15
N GLU A 47 22.75 -58.50 -35.80
CA GLU A 47 23.08 -59.56 -36.75
C GLU A 47 21.82 -60.12 -37.43
N LYS A 48 20.78 -60.44 -36.66
CA LYS A 48 19.46 -60.85 -37.20
C LYS A 48 18.89 -59.80 -38.16
N LEU A 49 18.93 -58.53 -37.77
CA LEU A 49 18.42 -57.44 -38.60
C LEU A 49 19.27 -57.27 -39.88
N ASN A 50 20.59 -57.40 -39.79
CA ASN A 50 21.48 -57.28 -40.94
C ASN A 50 21.30 -58.42 -41.95
N ASN A 51 21.01 -59.65 -41.48
CA ASN A 51 20.70 -60.78 -42.35
C ASN A 51 19.40 -60.51 -43.15
N SER A 52 18.33 -60.07 -42.48
CA SER A 52 17.08 -59.70 -43.17
C SER A 52 17.28 -58.51 -44.13
N LEU A 53 18.13 -57.55 -43.78
CA LEU A 53 18.44 -56.42 -44.67
C LEU A 53 19.19 -56.86 -45.93
N GLN A 54 20.12 -57.81 -45.82
CA GLN A 54 20.85 -58.34 -46.95
C GLN A 54 19.94 -59.11 -47.91
N GLU A 55 18.99 -59.90 -47.39
CA GLU A 55 17.95 -60.57 -48.19
C GLU A 55 17.07 -59.56 -48.94
N MET A 56 16.77 -58.42 -48.32
CA MET A 56 16.02 -57.31 -48.94
C MET A 56 16.89 -56.38 -49.83
N GLY A 57 18.14 -56.75 -50.14
CA GLY A 57 19.05 -55.95 -50.99
C GLY A 57 19.56 -54.65 -50.36
N ASN A 58 19.43 -54.48 -49.04
CA ASN A 58 19.83 -53.27 -48.31
C ASN A 58 21.22 -53.42 -47.67
N SER A 59 21.95 -52.31 -47.55
CA SER A 59 23.26 -52.31 -46.87
C SER A 59 23.14 -52.66 -45.36
N PRO A 60 24.12 -53.37 -44.76
CA PRO A 60 24.09 -53.66 -43.33
C PRO A 60 24.18 -52.39 -42.45
N ILE A 61 23.60 -52.46 -41.25
CA ILE A 61 23.75 -51.47 -40.18
C ILE A 61 25.14 -51.63 -39.56
N LYS A 62 25.92 -50.55 -39.58
CA LYS A 62 27.27 -50.52 -39.00
C LYS A 62 27.21 -50.36 -37.48
N LYS A 63 28.10 -51.03 -36.75
CA LYS A 63 28.29 -50.79 -35.31
C LYS A 63 28.79 -49.34 -35.11
N VAL A 64 27.96 -48.50 -34.49
CA VAL A 64 28.21 -47.05 -34.27
C VAL A 64 28.58 -46.73 -32.81
N SER A 65 29.48 -47.54 -32.23
CA SER A 65 29.94 -47.40 -30.84
C SER A 65 30.57 -46.05 -30.53
N LYS A 66 31.18 -45.38 -31.53
CA LYS A 66 31.85 -44.08 -31.39
C LYS A 66 30.93 -42.85 -31.56
N LEU A 67 29.66 -43.02 -31.93
CA LEU A 67 28.70 -41.91 -32.12
C LEU A 67 27.96 -41.54 -30.84
N SER A 68 27.63 -40.25 -30.68
CA SER A 68 26.76 -39.77 -29.58
C SER A 68 25.32 -40.28 -29.72
N ASN A 69 24.55 -40.31 -28.62
CA ASN A 69 23.16 -40.79 -28.63
C ASN A 69 22.26 -40.06 -29.62
N VAL A 70 22.45 -38.75 -29.82
CA VAL A 70 21.69 -37.96 -30.80
C VAL A 70 22.03 -38.39 -32.23
N GLN A 71 23.31 -38.60 -32.53
CA GLN A 71 23.77 -39.05 -33.84
C GLN A 71 23.33 -40.49 -34.15
N ARG A 72 23.31 -41.38 -33.14
CA ARG A 72 22.78 -42.75 -33.30
C ARG A 72 21.30 -42.74 -33.67
N LYS A 73 20.49 -41.88 -33.05
CA LYS A 73 19.07 -41.71 -33.40
C LYS A 73 18.88 -41.17 -34.83
N GLN A 74 19.66 -40.17 -35.22
CA GLN A 74 19.61 -39.62 -36.59
C GLN A 74 20.05 -40.64 -37.64
N TYR A 75 21.11 -41.40 -37.36
CA TYR A 75 21.57 -42.50 -38.24
C TYR A 75 20.49 -43.57 -38.38
N GLY A 76 19.85 -43.97 -37.28
CA GLY A 76 18.73 -44.91 -37.29
C GLY A 76 17.56 -44.42 -38.15
N LYS A 77 17.16 -43.15 -37.99
CA LYS A 77 16.07 -42.55 -38.79
C LYS A 77 16.37 -42.57 -40.29
N ARG A 78 17.56 -42.10 -40.70
CA ARG A 78 17.99 -42.12 -42.11
C ARG A 78 18.08 -43.53 -42.68
N LYS A 79 18.52 -44.50 -41.86
CA LYS A 79 18.64 -45.89 -42.30
C LYS A 79 17.27 -46.52 -42.48
N PHE A 80 16.34 -46.26 -41.56
CA PHE A 80 14.95 -46.69 -41.65
C PHE A 80 14.26 -46.16 -42.90
N GLU A 81 14.42 -44.87 -43.22
CA GLU A 81 13.87 -44.26 -44.45
C GLU A 81 14.37 -44.96 -45.72
N LYS A 82 15.66 -45.31 -45.78
CA LYS A 82 16.23 -46.07 -46.91
C LYS A 82 15.66 -47.49 -47.02
N ILE A 83 15.48 -48.16 -45.88
CA ILE A 83 14.89 -49.51 -45.85
C ILE A 83 13.46 -49.44 -46.35
N VAL A 84 12.67 -48.49 -45.86
CA VAL A 84 11.28 -48.30 -46.30
C VAL A 84 11.23 -48.04 -47.81
N SER A 85 12.11 -47.20 -48.36
CA SER A 85 12.18 -46.94 -49.80
C SER A 85 12.48 -48.20 -50.61
N ALA A 86 13.53 -48.95 -50.25
CA ALA A 86 13.90 -50.18 -50.95
C ALA A 86 12.82 -51.26 -50.83
N THR A 87 12.14 -51.35 -49.68
CA THR A 87 11.06 -52.32 -49.47
C THR A 87 9.83 -51.96 -50.32
N LYS A 88 9.54 -50.66 -50.51
CA LYS A 88 8.48 -50.20 -51.43
C LYS A 88 8.78 -50.62 -52.87
N GLU A 89 10.01 -50.42 -53.34
CA GLU A 89 10.43 -50.80 -54.69
C GLU A 89 10.38 -52.32 -54.90
N ASN A 90 10.85 -53.11 -53.92
CA ASN A 90 10.77 -54.56 -53.97
C ASN A 90 9.32 -55.07 -53.98
N LEU A 91 8.44 -54.47 -53.17
CA LEU A 91 7.03 -54.85 -53.10
C LEU A 91 6.30 -54.51 -54.40
N ALA A 92 6.56 -53.33 -54.96
CA ALA A 92 6.03 -52.89 -56.25
C ALA A 92 6.46 -53.83 -57.39
N THR A 93 7.73 -54.24 -57.39
CA THR A 93 8.28 -55.21 -58.35
C THR A 93 7.64 -56.59 -58.22
N ALA A 94 7.47 -57.08 -56.98
CA ALA A 94 6.87 -58.40 -56.72
C ALA A 94 5.38 -58.46 -57.11
N LEU A 95 4.67 -57.34 -56.97
CA LEU A 95 3.23 -57.23 -57.27
C LEU A 95 2.94 -56.69 -58.68
N GLN A 96 3.95 -56.32 -59.47
CA GLN A 96 3.83 -55.71 -60.81
C GLN A 96 2.95 -54.45 -60.83
N VAL A 97 3.03 -53.64 -59.78
CA VAL A 97 2.32 -52.36 -59.65
C VAL A 97 3.30 -51.22 -59.50
N GLU A 98 2.86 -49.99 -59.79
CA GLU A 98 3.69 -48.81 -59.51
C GLU A 98 3.95 -48.67 -58.00
N PRO A 99 5.09 -48.08 -57.59
CA PRO A 99 5.44 -47.89 -56.19
C PRO A 99 4.34 -47.18 -55.41
N ILE A 100 3.91 -47.79 -54.31
CA ILE A 100 2.89 -47.19 -53.43
C ILE A 100 3.47 -45.92 -52.79
N GLU A 101 2.94 -44.77 -53.20
CA GLU A 101 3.11 -43.50 -52.51
C GLU A 101 2.35 -43.56 -51.19
N ILE A 102 3.02 -43.98 -50.13
CA ILE A 102 2.55 -43.69 -48.78
C ILE A 102 2.71 -42.18 -48.60
N GLU A 103 1.65 -41.42 -48.84
CA GLU A 103 1.55 -40.04 -48.38
C GLU A 103 1.88 -40.06 -46.89
N ASN A 104 2.99 -39.42 -46.52
CA ASN A 104 3.29 -39.23 -45.13
C ASN A 104 2.10 -38.47 -44.55
N ASN A 105 1.43 -39.04 -43.55
CA ASN A 105 0.33 -38.41 -42.83
C ASN A 105 0.86 -37.25 -41.95
N HIS A 106 1.58 -36.31 -42.57
CA HIS A 106 2.20 -35.12 -41.99
C HIS A 106 1.24 -33.93 -41.95
N GLN A 107 0.16 -33.96 -42.74
CA GLN A 107 -0.84 -32.89 -42.82
C GLN A 107 -1.59 -32.62 -41.50
N SER A 108 -1.75 -33.63 -40.63
CA SER A 108 -2.41 -33.43 -39.33
C SER A 108 -1.54 -32.74 -38.27
N VAL A 109 -0.21 -32.73 -38.44
CA VAL A 109 0.75 -32.13 -37.50
C VAL A 109 1.04 -30.67 -37.86
N ASP A 110 0.93 -30.30 -39.14
CA ASP A 110 1.24 -28.95 -39.62
C ASP A 110 0.10 -27.95 -39.38
N LEU A 111 -1.17 -28.37 -39.49
CA LEU A 111 -2.33 -27.51 -39.17
C LEU A 111 -2.41 -27.11 -37.69
N GLN A 112 -2.03 -28.01 -36.76
CA GLN A 112 -2.00 -27.72 -35.32
C GLN A 112 -0.90 -26.73 -34.91
N ASN A 113 0.11 -26.50 -35.77
CA ASN A 113 1.17 -25.55 -35.49
C ASN A 113 0.76 -24.11 -35.84
N GLU A 114 0.02 -23.88 -36.93
CA GLU A 114 -0.43 -22.53 -37.29
C GLU A 114 -1.35 -21.90 -36.23
N ASP A 115 -2.35 -22.64 -35.76
CA ASP A 115 -3.28 -22.17 -34.73
C ASP A 115 -2.55 -21.78 -33.43
N LEU A 116 -1.49 -22.52 -33.09
CA LEU A 116 -0.67 -22.23 -31.91
C LEU A 116 0.18 -20.97 -32.10
N TYR A 117 0.74 -20.75 -33.29
CA TYR A 117 1.46 -19.51 -33.60
C TYR A 117 0.52 -18.30 -33.61
N SER A 118 -0.69 -18.45 -34.17
CA SER A 118 -1.74 -17.43 -34.17
C SER A 118 -2.12 -17.03 -32.74
N LEU A 119 -2.40 -18.02 -31.87
CA LEU A 119 -2.72 -17.76 -30.47
C LEU A 119 -1.60 -17.03 -29.73
N VAL A 120 -0.33 -17.40 -30.00
CA VAL A 120 0.82 -16.73 -29.39
C VAL A 120 0.90 -15.27 -29.84
N GLU A 121 0.57 -14.96 -31.09
CA GLU A 121 0.56 -13.60 -31.61
C GLU A 121 -0.57 -12.76 -30.97
N GLU A 122 -1.77 -13.32 -30.83
CA GLU A 122 -2.87 -12.69 -30.10
C GLU A 122 -2.50 -12.37 -28.64
N LEU A 123 -1.77 -13.28 -27.99
CA LEU A 123 -1.28 -13.05 -26.63
C LEU A 123 -0.26 -11.90 -26.57
N LYS A 124 0.57 -11.71 -27.60
CA LYS A 124 1.51 -10.58 -27.67
C LYS A 124 0.77 -9.26 -27.86
N ILE A 125 -0.22 -9.21 -28.75
CA ILE A 125 -1.07 -8.03 -28.96
C ILE A 125 -1.72 -7.64 -27.64
N LYS A 126 -2.38 -8.59 -26.98
CA LYS A 126 -3.02 -8.34 -25.68
C LYS A 126 -2.02 -7.91 -24.60
N PHE A 127 -0.81 -8.46 -24.60
CA PHE A 127 0.24 -8.09 -23.65
C PHE A 127 0.72 -6.65 -23.86
N ALA A 128 0.80 -6.19 -25.11
CA ALA A 128 1.20 -4.83 -25.47
C ALA A 128 0.13 -3.80 -25.10
N GLU A 129 -1.16 -4.11 -25.35
CA GLU A 129 -2.29 -3.22 -25.04
C GLU A 129 -2.57 -3.09 -23.54
N THR A 130 -2.27 -4.14 -22.77
CA THR A 130 -2.54 -4.17 -21.33
C THR A 130 -1.65 -3.19 -20.57
N THR A 131 -2.22 -2.34 -19.72
CA THR A 131 -1.46 -1.44 -18.81
C THR A 131 -1.22 -2.05 -17.43
N SER A 132 -2.13 -2.91 -16.96
CA SER A 132 -2.08 -3.56 -15.65
C SER A 132 -0.93 -4.58 -15.54
N HIS A 133 -0.07 -4.39 -14.53
CA HIS A 133 1.02 -5.33 -14.25
C HIS A 133 0.49 -6.74 -13.89
N ALA A 134 -0.66 -6.84 -13.22
CA ALA A 134 -1.21 -8.13 -12.82
C ALA A 134 -1.62 -8.96 -14.05
N ASP A 135 -2.23 -8.31 -15.03
CA ASP A 135 -2.72 -8.96 -16.24
C ASP A 135 -1.56 -9.32 -17.20
N LYS A 136 -0.52 -8.48 -17.27
CA LYS A 136 0.75 -8.85 -17.95
C LYS A 136 1.36 -10.13 -17.40
N VAL A 137 1.41 -10.25 -16.07
CA VAL A 137 1.90 -11.46 -15.40
C VAL A 137 1.01 -12.66 -15.73
N GLN A 138 -0.32 -12.45 -15.74
CA GLN A 138 -1.30 -13.48 -16.04
C GLN A 138 -1.12 -14.02 -17.47
N ILE A 139 -0.96 -13.15 -18.47
CA ILE A 139 -0.71 -13.54 -19.87
C ILE A 139 0.57 -14.37 -19.99
N LEU A 140 1.65 -13.97 -19.31
CA LEU A 140 2.91 -14.72 -19.32
C LEU A 140 2.79 -16.12 -18.67
N THR A 141 1.75 -16.39 -17.87
CA THR A 141 1.50 -17.75 -17.37
C THR A 141 0.99 -18.69 -18.46
N LEU A 142 0.46 -18.20 -19.59
CA LEU A 142 -0.02 -19.02 -20.70
C LEU A 142 1.12 -19.56 -21.56
N VAL A 143 2.31 -18.94 -21.50
CA VAL A 143 3.46 -19.30 -22.32
C VAL A 143 3.84 -20.78 -22.18
N PRO A 144 4.12 -21.48 -23.30
CA PRO A 144 4.49 -22.88 -23.31
C PRO A 144 5.63 -23.22 -22.34
N LYS A 145 5.60 -24.42 -21.76
CA LYS A 145 6.67 -24.90 -20.86
C LYS A 145 7.99 -25.15 -21.60
N SER A 146 7.92 -25.42 -22.91
CA SER A 146 9.08 -25.64 -23.79
C SER A 146 9.92 -24.39 -24.02
N TRP A 147 9.38 -23.19 -23.78
CA TRP A 147 10.10 -21.94 -24.01
C TRP A 147 11.03 -21.61 -22.84
N SER A 148 12.28 -21.27 -23.16
CA SER A 148 13.22 -20.73 -22.19
C SER A 148 12.79 -19.35 -21.68
N LEU A 149 13.32 -18.95 -20.53
CA LEU A 149 13.07 -17.62 -19.96
C LEU A 149 13.52 -16.51 -20.93
N GLU A 150 14.68 -16.70 -21.56
CA GLU A 150 15.23 -15.72 -22.52
C GLU A 150 14.41 -15.66 -23.81
N LYS A 151 13.90 -16.81 -24.30
CA LYS A 151 12.99 -16.82 -25.45
C LYS A 151 11.72 -16.03 -25.13
N THR A 152 11.10 -16.29 -23.97
CA THR A 152 9.88 -15.59 -23.54
C THR A 152 10.10 -14.09 -23.38
N LYS A 153 11.25 -13.69 -22.83
CA LYS A 153 11.64 -12.30 -22.67
C LYS A 153 11.74 -11.58 -24.02
N ARG A 154 12.42 -12.20 -24.99
CA ARG A 154 12.59 -11.64 -26.35
C ARG A 154 11.26 -11.54 -27.08
N GLU A 155 10.44 -12.58 -27.00
CA GLU A 155 9.19 -12.65 -27.75
C GLU A 155 8.13 -11.64 -27.26
N PHE A 156 8.02 -11.46 -25.94
CA PHE A 156 7.06 -10.54 -25.33
C PHE A 156 7.67 -9.16 -25.01
N SER A 157 8.90 -8.90 -25.47
CA SER A 157 9.65 -7.64 -25.23
C SER A 157 9.54 -7.14 -23.77
N THR A 158 9.78 -8.03 -22.81
CA THR A 158 9.55 -7.78 -21.38
C THR A 158 10.82 -7.93 -20.53
N THR A 159 10.69 -7.79 -19.21
CA THR A 159 11.82 -7.93 -18.28
C THR A 159 11.95 -9.36 -17.74
N MET A 160 13.18 -9.76 -17.43
CA MET A 160 13.46 -11.07 -16.84
C MET A 160 12.73 -11.26 -15.49
N HIS A 161 12.55 -10.18 -14.72
CA HIS A 161 11.81 -10.20 -13.46
C HIS A 161 10.35 -10.64 -13.65
N LEU A 162 9.66 -10.06 -14.65
CA LEU A 162 8.27 -10.39 -14.98
C LEU A 162 8.11 -11.85 -15.39
N VAL A 163 9.01 -12.36 -16.26
CA VAL A 163 8.97 -13.76 -16.72
C VAL A 163 9.18 -14.73 -15.55
N ARG A 164 10.17 -14.47 -14.68
CA ARG A 164 10.42 -15.30 -13.47
C ARG A 164 9.21 -15.29 -12.54
N LYS A 165 8.63 -14.11 -12.30
CA LYS A 165 7.44 -13.96 -11.46
C LYS A 165 6.25 -14.75 -12.02
N ALA A 166 5.99 -14.66 -13.33
CA ALA A 166 4.93 -15.41 -13.99
C ALA A 166 5.15 -16.92 -13.92
N ARG A 167 6.40 -17.41 -14.07
CA ARG A 167 6.72 -18.84 -13.90
C ARG A 167 6.48 -19.32 -12.47
N ASN A 168 6.85 -18.53 -11.46
CA ASN A 168 6.60 -18.86 -10.05
C ASN A 168 5.08 -18.89 -9.74
N ILE A 169 4.33 -17.94 -10.28
CA ILE A 169 2.86 -17.91 -10.14
C ILE A 169 2.23 -19.09 -10.86
N LYS A 170 2.68 -19.43 -12.08
CA LYS A 170 2.24 -20.63 -12.81
C LYS A 170 2.51 -21.92 -12.03
N LYS A 171 3.64 -21.99 -11.31
CA LYS A 171 3.98 -23.14 -10.46
C LYS A 171 3.09 -23.24 -9.22
N SER A 172 2.69 -22.10 -8.64
CA SER A 172 1.95 -22.06 -7.38
C SER A 172 0.42 -22.10 -7.56
N PHE A 173 -0.09 -21.41 -8.57
CA PHE A 173 -1.54 -21.19 -8.81
C PHE A 173 -2.02 -21.71 -10.17
N GLY A 174 -1.13 -22.25 -11.01
CA GLY A 174 -1.48 -22.76 -12.33
C GLY A 174 -1.59 -21.69 -13.41
N VAL A 175 -2.17 -22.10 -14.54
CA VAL A 175 -2.38 -21.22 -15.72
C VAL A 175 -3.43 -20.16 -15.37
N LEU A 176 -3.24 -18.93 -15.85
CA LEU A 176 -4.05 -17.75 -15.51
C LEU A 176 -3.99 -17.32 -14.05
N GLY A 177 -2.99 -17.77 -13.29
CA GLY A 177 -2.76 -17.30 -11.92
C GLY A 177 -2.46 -15.79 -11.88
N LYS A 178 -3.11 -15.07 -10.96
CA LYS A 178 -2.87 -13.64 -10.72
C LYS A 178 -1.92 -13.42 -9.54
N PRO A 179 -1.04 -12.41 -9.59
CA PRO A 179 -0.25 -12.06 -8.42
C PRO A 179 -1.17 -11.57 -7.29
N ALA A 180 -0.89 -12.01 -6.06
CA ALA A 180 -1.59 -11.50 -4.89
C ALA A 180 -1.46 -9.97 -4.80
N ALA A 181 -2.56 -9.30 -4.46
CA ALA A 181 -2.53 -7.88 -4.13
C ALA A 181 -1.58 -7.65 -2.96
N ARG A 182 -0.78 -6.58 -3.01
CA ARG A 182 0.05 -6.19 -1.87
C ARG A 182 -0.87 -5.86 -0.71
N GLN A 183 -0.87 -6.68 0.33
CA GLN A 183 -1.55 -6.33 1.58
C GLN A 183 -0.74 -5.21 2.23
N GLY A 184 -1.33 -4.01 2.32
CA GLY A 184 -0.73 -2.92 3.08
C GLY A 184 -0.67 -3.28 4.57
N THR A 185 0.24 -2.65 5.30
CA THR A 185 0.29 -2.76 6.76
C THR A 185 -1.06 -2.36 7.34
N LYS A 186 -1.72 -3.29 8.02
CA LYS A 186 -2.98 -3.02 8.71
C LYS A 186 -2.68 -2.17 9.95
N ILE A 187 -3.34 -1.02 10.05
CA ILE A 187 -3.28 -0.15 11.22
C ILE A 187 -4.18 -0.76 12.30
N SER A 188 -3.74 -0.73 13.56
CA SER A 188 -4.54 -1.26 14.66
C SER A 188 -5.80 -0.39 14.86
N GLN A 189 -6.89 -1.00 15.36
CA GLN A 189 -8.10 -0.24 15.64
C GLN A 189 -7.89 0.85 16.71
N GLY A 190 -6.99 0.60 17.67
CA GLY A 190 -6.60 1.57 18.68
C GLY A 190 -5.93 2.81 18.07
N ASP A 191 -5.00 2.62 17.12
CA ASP A 191 -4.35 3.75 16.44
C ASP A 191 -5.35 4.57 15.61
N ILE A 192 -6.35 3.90 15.00
CA ILE A 192 -7.42 4.59 14.27
C ILE A 192 -8.22 5.49 15.22
N SER A 193 -8.57 4.99 16.40
CA SER A 193 -9.27 5.79 17.41
C SER A 193 -8.44 7.00 17.84
N VAL A 194 -7.14 6.84 18.08
CA VAL A 194 -6.24 7.96 18.42
C VAL A 194 -6.22 9.02 17.32
N ILE A 195 -6.14 8.61 16.05
CA ILE A 195 -6.17 9.54 14.90
C ILE A 195 -7.51 10.28 14.81
N GLN A 196 -8.63 9.58 15.04
CA GLN A 196 -9.95 10.20 15.03
C GLN A 196 -10.11 11.19 16.19
N THR A 197 -9.66 10.83 17.39
CA THR A 197 -9.62 11.74 18.55
C THR A 197 -8.74 12.96 18.28
N PHE A 198 -7.59 12.80 17.63
CA PHE A 198 -6.75 13.93 17.21
C PHE A 198 -7.51 14.88 16.26
N TYR A 199 -8.19 14.34 15.25
CA TYR A 199 -9.04 15.14 14.35
C TYR A 199 -10.21 15.82 15.04
N GLU A 200 -10.72 15.24 16.14
CA GLU A 200 -11.79 15.79 16.95
C GLU A 200 -11.28 16.77 18.04
N SER A 201 -9.96 16.91 18.23
CA SER A 201 -9.38 17.90 19.15
C SER A 201 -9.62 19.35 18.69
N ASP A 202 -10.11 20.18 19.61
CA ASP A 202 -10.29 21.62 19.40
C ASP A 202 -8.96 22.38 19.16
N ASP A 203 -7.81 21.72 19.32
CA ASP A 203 -6.50 22.32 19.05
C ASP A 203 -6.27 22.55 17.55
N ILE A 204 -6.87 21.70 16.70
CA ILE A 204 -6.74 21.77 15.23
C ILE A 204 -8.06 22.01 14.52
N ASN A 205 -9.18 21.94 15.24
CA ASN A 205 -10.52 22.12 14.69
C ASN A 205 -11.33 23.17 15.45
N CYS A 206 -12.36 23.71 14.78
CA CYS A 206 -13.36 24.57 15.39
C CYS A 206 -14.77 24.07 15.02
N LEU A 207 -15.71 24.12 15.95
CA LEU A 207 -17.09 23.74 15.69
C LEU A 207 -17.75 24.77 14.76
N CYS A 208 -18.47 24.31 13.74
CA CYS A 208 -19.30 25.18 12.92
C CYS A 208 -20.65 25.37 13.63
N PRO A 209 -21.03 26.57 14.10
CA PRO A 209 -22.20 26.75 14.95
C PRO A 209 -23.53 26.78 14.20
N GLY A 210 -23.51 26.81 12.86
CA GLY A 210 -24.72 26.95 12.04
C GLY A 210 -25.72 25.82 12.24
N LYS A 211 -27.02 26.16 12.28
CA LYS A 211 -28.12 25.17 12.33
C LYS A 211 -28.11 24.17 11.17
N LYS A 212 -27.52 24.56 10.02
CA LYS A 212 -27.36 23.71 8.84
C LYS A 212 -26.00 22.98 8.81
N ASP A 213 -25.16 23.18 9.81
CA ASP A 213 -23.82 22.63 9.88
C ASP A 213 -23.75 21.30 10.62
N PHE A 214 -24.60 20.36 10.19
CA PHE A 214 -24.57 18.98 10.62
C PHE A 214 -24.28 18.05 9.43
N VAL A 215 -23.71 16.88 9.73
CA VAL A 215 -23.46 15.80 8.78
C VAL A 215 -24.10 14.53 9.32
N ASN A 216 -24.89 13.89 8.46
CA ASN A 216 -25.44 12.56 8.75
C ASN A 216 -24.32 11.52 8.57
N VAL A 217 -23.85 10.96 9.67
CA VAL A 217 -22.84 9.89 9.69
C VAL A 217 -23.57 8.55 9.89
N ARG A 218 -23.30 7.60 9.00
CA ARG A 218 -23.80 6.22 9.14
C ARG A 218 -22.89 5.47 10.11
N THR A 219 -23.48 4.97 11.19
CA THR A 219 -22.85 4.10 12.18
C THR A 219 -23.53 2.73 12.13
N ASP A 220 -22.95 1.74 12.80
CA ASP A 220 -23.49 0.37 12.84
C ASP A 220 -24.91 0.31 13.44
N TYR A 221 -25.24 1.28 14.30
CA TYR A 221 -26.54 1.41 14.97
C TYR A 221 -27.52 2.37 14.26
N GLY A 222 -27.16 2.92 13.10
CA GLY A 222 -28.03 3.81 12.32
C GLY A 222 -27.37 5.12 11.89
N LYS A 223 -28.19 6.07 11.40
CA LYS A 223 -27.73 7.41 11.01
C LYS A 223 -27.73 8.32 12.23
N VAL A 224 -26.57 8.84 12.59
CA VAL A 224 -26.39 9.82 13.67
C VAL A 224 -26.03 11.17 13.06
N GLN A 225 -26.68 12.24 13.52
CA GLN A 225 -26.31 13.61 13.16
C GLN A 225 -25.13 14.05 14.03
N LYS A 226 -24.01 14.41 13.39
CA LYS A 226 -22.86 15.02 14.05
C LYS A 226 -22.68 16.46 13.56
N GLN A 227 -22.34 17.38 14.46
CA GLN A 227 -22.00 18.76 14.10
C GLN A 227 -20.71 18.76 13.26
N LYS A 228 -20.65 19.65 12.25
CA LYS A 228 -19.43 19.86 11.47
C LYS A 228 -18.36 20.51 12.33
N ARG A 229 -17.12 20.08 12.12
CA ARG A 229 -15.90 20.66 12.68
C ARG A 229 -15.01 21.11 11.53
N LEU A 230 -14.65 22.38 11.48
CA LEU A 230 -13.71 22.91 10.49
C LEU A 230 -12.27 22.70 10.97
N ILE A 231 -11.46 22.03 10.16
CA ILE A 231 -10.02 21.94 10.41
C ILE A 231 -9.38 23.28 10.01
N LEU A 232 -8.67 23.90 10.95
CA LEU A 232 -8.11 25.26 10.82
C LEU A 232 -6.75 25.30 10.11
N CYS A 233 -6.14 24.14 9.87
CA CYS A 233 -4.82 24.02 9.24
C CYS A 233 -4.84 23.09 8.01
N ASN A 234 -3.75 23.11 7.25
CA ASN A 234 -3.55 22.16 6.15
C ASN A 234 -3.47 20.72 6.68
N LEU A 235 -3.95 19.74 5.93
CA LEU A 235 -3.79 18.31 6.27
C LEU A 235 -2.31 17.90 6.46
N LYS A 236 -1.37 18.49 5.71
CA LYS A 236 0.06 18.22 5.87
C LYS A 236 0.58 18.76 7.22
N GLU A 237 0.14 19.95 7.61
CA GLU A 237 0.48 20.55 8.91
C GLU A 237 -0.12 19.71 10.04
N ALA A 238 -1.39 19.33 9.94
CA ALA A 238 -2.06 18.44 10.89
C ALA A 238 -1.31 17.10 11.02
N TYR A 239 -0.84 16.54 9.90
CA TYR A 239 -0.06 15.31 9.90
C TYR A 239 1.31 15.47 10.58
N HIS A 240 1.99 16.61 10.37
CA HIS A 240 3.25 16.89 11.05
C HIS A 240 3.04 17.04 12.56
N GLN A 241 2.02 17.79 12.99
CA GLN A 241 1.67 17.92 14.41
C GLN A 241 1.32 16.56 15.03
N PHE A 242 0.54 15.74 14.34
CA PHE A 242 0.21 14.38 14.79
C PHE A 242 1.47 13.53 14.97
N LYS A 243 2.44 13.62 14.05
CA LYS A 243 3.71 12.89 14.12
C LYS A 243 4.62 13.36 15.26
N GLU A 244 4.61 14.65 15.57
CA GLU A 244 5.33 15.20 16.72
C GLU A 244 4.74 14.70 18.05
N GLN A 245 3.41 14.63 18.15
CA GLN A 245 2.72 14.16 19.35
C GLN A 245 2.71 12.63 19.51
N HIS A 246 2.69 11.88 18.39
CA HIS A 246 2.56 10.44 18.36
C HIS A 246 3.65 9.76 17.51
N THR A 247 4.89 9.82 18.01
CA THR A 247 6.07 9.23 17.35
C THR A 247 5.98 7.70 17.20
N ASN A 248 5.21 7.02 18.06
CA ASN A 248 5.04 5.56 18.04
C ASN A 248 4.16 5.05 16.88
N ILE A 249 3.27 5.90 16.33
CA ILE A 249 2.29 5.47 15.32
C ILE A 249 2.88 5.57 13.91
N LYS A 250 3.15 4.41 13.31
CA LYS A 250 3.66 4.29 11.93
C LYS A 250 2.53 4.37 10.90
N ILE A 251 2.12 5.59 10.61
CA ILE A 251 1.17 5.92 9.53
C ILE A 251 1.82 6.80 8.46
N GLY A 252 1.38 6.65 7.21
CA GLY A 252 1.73 7.55 6.09
C GLY A 252 0.62 8.56 5.79
N PHE A 253 0.97 9.69 5.19
CA PHE A 253 0.07 10.83 4.96
C PHE A 253 -1.25 10.44 4.27
N SER A 254 -1.21 9.65 3.19
CA SER A 254 -2.42 9.28 2.45
C SER A 254 -3.42 8.53 3.31
N LYS A 255 -2.95 7.62 4.18
CA LYS A 255 -3.83 6.88 5.08
C LYS A 255 -4.35 7.73 6.22
N PHE A 256 -3.52 8.65 6.74
CA PHE A 256 -3.95 9.63 7.74
C PHE A 256 -5.10 10.50 7.20
N ALA A 257 -4.94 11.05 5.99
CA ALA A 257 -5.99 11.84 5.34
C ALA A 257 -7.28 11.05 5.06
N GLU A 258 -7.16 9.75 4.75
CA GLU A 258 -8.30 8.85 4.54
C GLU A 258 -9.06 8.56 5.83
N LEU A 259 -8.36 8.46 6.97
CA LEU A 259 -8.94 8.18 8.28
C LEU A 259 -9.67 9.37 8.91
N ARG A 260 -9.66 10.53 8.25
CA ARG A 260 -10.36 11.73 8.70
C ARG A 260 -11.87 11.47 8.83
N PRO A 261 -12.47 11.77 10.00
CA PRO A 261 -13.92 11.67 10.18
C PRO A 261 -14.69 12.56 9.19
N LYS A 262 -15.85 12.09 8.72
CA LYS A 262 -16.68 12.81 7.73
C LYS A 262 -17.18 14.18 8.21
N HIS A 263 -17.34 14.34 9.51
CA HIS A 263 -17.81 15.59 10.12
C HIS A 263 -16.67 16.60 10.31
N CYS A 264 -15.40 16.20 10.17
CA CYS A 264 -14.25 17.10 10.12
C CYS A 264 -14.01 17.56 8.67
N ILE A 265 -14.39 18.79 8.37
CA ILE A 265 -14.34 19.41 7.04
C ILE A 265 -13.10 20.29 6.88
N LEU A 266 -12.64 20.48 5.64
CA LEU A 266 -11.57 21.42 5.32
C LEU A 266 -12.15 22.78 4.93
N ALA A 267 -11.35 23.83 5.15
CA ALA A 267 -11.61 25.15 4.59
C ALA A 267 -11.65 25.09 3.05
N GLY A 268 -12.69 25.68 2.46
CA GLY A 268 -12.90 25.75 1.00
C GLY A 268 -14.19 25.08 0.50
N SER A 269 -14.97 24.45 1.38
CA SER A 269 -16.34 24.02 1.03
C SER A 269 -17.33 25.17 1.19
N ASN A 270 -18.36 25.26 0.33
CA ASN A 270 -19.33 26.35 0.37
C ASN A 270 -19.89 26.52 1.80
N GLY A 271 -19.66 27.69 2.40
CA GLY A 271 -20.06 28.00 3.79
C GLY A 271 -18.93 28.00 4.83
N THR A 272 -17.70 27.59 4.51
CA THR A 272 -16.58 27.61 5.49
C THR A 272 -15.94 28.98 5.72
N TYR A 273 -16.41 30.03 5.03
CA TYR A 273 -15.88 31.38 5.14
C TYR A 273 -16.39 32.15 6.37
N SER A 274 -17.23 31.52 7.20
CA SER A 274 -17.85 32.12 8.39
C SER A 274 -17.28 31.61 9.71
N VAL A 275 -16.01 31.19 9.74
CA VAL A 275 -15.35 30.84 11.01
C VAL A 275 -14.50 32.00 11.43
N CYS A 276 -14.83 32.59 12.58
CA CYS A 276 -14.04 33.61 13.23
C CYS A 276 -12.66 33.01 13.55
N VAL A 277 -11.63 33.52 12.88
CA VAL A 277 -10.25 33.18 13.21
C VAL A 277 -9.73 34.26 14.14
N CYS A 278 -9.11 33.87 15.25
CA CYS A 278 -8.42 34.80 16.13
C CYS A 278 -7.32 35.55 15.36
N THR A 279 -7.50 36.86 15.17
CA THR A 279 -6.54 37.72 14.46
C THR A 279 -5.21 37.80 15.18
N ILE A 280 -5.19 37.72 16.52
CA ILE A 280 -3.97 37.73 17.35
C ILE A 280 -3.10 36.51 17.01
N HIS A 281 -3.66 35.30 17.05
CA HIS A 281 -2.93 34.08 16.73
C HIS A 281 -2.62 33.98 15.23
N GLN A 282 -3.57 34.32 14.37
CA GLN A 282 -3.43 34.12 12.93
C GLN A 282 -2.42 35.06 12.30
N ASN A 283 -2.38 36.34 12.70
CA ASN A 283 -1.41 37.28 12.15
C ASN A 283 0.03 36.85 12.46
N ILE A 284 0.30 36.38 13.68
CA ILE A 284 1.63 35.91 14.05
C ILE A 284 1.97 34.61 13.33
N LYS A 285 1.02 33.69 13.14
CA LYS A 285 1.25 32.50 12.29
C LYS A 285 1.61 32.88 10.86
N LEU A 286 0.97 33.89 10.29
CA LEU A 286 1.27 34.38 8.94
C LEU A 286 2.65 35.05 8.87
N MET A 287 3.06 35.78 9.91
CA MET A 287 4.43 36.31 10.06
C MET A 287 5.46 35.18 10.17
N LEU A 288 5.19 34.13 10.96
CA LEU A 288 6.09 32.98 11.06
C LEU A 288 6.20 32.18 9.76
N HIS A 289 5.19 32.25 8.90
CA HIS A 289 5.21 31.57 7.61
C HIS A 289 6.08 32.30 6.57
N SER A 290 6.37 33.60 6.73
CA SER A 290 7.33 34.29 5.86
C SER A 290 8.78 33.98 6.22
N ILE A 291 9.03 33.47 7.43
CA ILE A 291 10.36 33.13 7.96
C ILE A 291 10.67 31.65 7.67
N LYS A 292 11.88 31.37 7.15
CA LYS A 292 12.39 30.00 6.93
C LYS A 292 13.63 29.73 7.80
N PRO A 293 13.75 28.55 8.45
CA PRO A 293 12.80 27.44 8.46
C PRO A 293 11.51 27.78 9.21
N HIS A 294 10.42 27.04 8.91
CA HIS A 294 9.15 27.28 9.57
C HIS A 294 9.23 26.91 11.06
N HIS A 295 8.94 27.88 11.92
CA HIS A 295 8.88 27.69 13.37
C HIS A 295 7.43 27.57 13.84
N SER A 296 7.18 26.65 14.77
CA SER A 296 5.89 26.57 15.46
C SER A 296 5.72 27.74 16.43
N LEU A 297 4.50 28.26 16.57
CA LEU A 297 4.17 29.33 17.51
C LEU A 297 4.60 29.01 18.96
N ILE A 298 4.47 27.75 19.39
CA ILE A 298 4.84 27.30 20.75
C ILE A 298 6.33 27.51 20.99
N LYS A 299 7.20 27.01 20.10
CA LYS A 299 8.66 27.21 20.19
C LYS A 299 9.06 28.68 20.30
N ILE A 300 8.37 29.56 19.57
CA ILE A 300 8.63 31.00 19.64
C ILE A 300 8.23 31.56 21.01
N MET A 301 7.10 31.12 21.57
CA MET A 301 6.71 31.51 22.92
C MET A 301 7.69 30.97 23.98
N GLU A 302 8.25 29.77 23.79
CA GLU A 302 9.30 29.20 24.67
C GLU A 302 10.58 30.05 24.69
N LEU A 303 10.90 30.74 23.58
CA LEU A 303 12.02 31.68 23.53
C LEU A 303 11.70 33.02 24.24
N TYR A 304 10.43 33.35 24.41
CA TYR A 304 9.99 34.62 25.01
C TYR A 304 9.72 34.52 26.52
N VAL A 305 9.25 33.37 27.02
CA VAL A 305 8.91 33.14 28.43
C VAL A 305 9.62 31.91 29.02
N CYS A 306 9.89 31.92 30.34
CA CYS A 306 10.46 30.74 31.02
C CYS A 306 9.56 29.50 30.98
N SER A 307 8.23 29.70 31.02
CA SER A 307 7.25 28.62 31.06
C SER A 307 5.92 29.10 30.48
N ILE A 308 5.41 28.34 29.51
CA ILE A 308 4.10 28.58 28.88
C ILE A 308 2.94 28.23 29.81
N GLU A 309 3.17 27.34 30.77
CA GLU A 309 2.14 26.90 31.73
C GLU A 309 2.01 27.84 32.94
N ASN A 310 2.98 28.73 33.14
CA ASN A 310 2.97 29.66 34.26
C ASN A 310 2.25 30.97 33.89
N GLN A 311 1.19 31.29 34.63
CA GLN A 311 0.41 32.51 34.43
C GLN A 311 1.26 33.78 34.54
N LYS A 312 2.12 33.91 35.55
CA LYS A 312 2.95 35.12 35.74
C LYS A 312 3.93 35.32 34.58
N CYS A 313 4.46 34.24 34.02
CA CYS A 313 5.30 34.30 32.83
C CYS A 313 4.52 34.81 31.61
N MET A 314 3.35 34.21 31.34
CA MET A 314 2.51 34.55 30.17
C MET A 314 1.83 35.92 30.28
N PHE A 315 1.66 36.44 31.49
CA PHE A 315 1.10 37.78 31.74
C PHE A 315 2.17 38.89 31.74
N GLY A 316 3.44 38.52 31.66
CA GLY A 316 4.54 39.48 31.64
C GLY A 316 5.03 39.92 33.03
N GLU A 317 4.51 39.34 34.10
CA GLU A 317 4.83 39.71 35.50
C GLU A 317 6.10 39.01 36.03
N CYS A 318 6.61 37.99 35.34
CA CYS A 318 7.86 37.33 35.72
C CYS A 318 9.09 38.16 35.31
N SER A 319 9.97 38.41 36.28
CA SER A 319 11.25 39.12 36.12
C SER A 319 12.38 38.26 35.54
N GLN A 320 12.23 36.93 35.54
CA GLN A 320 13.25 36.00 35.04
C GLN A 320 13.06 35.62 33.56
N CYS A 321 11.98 36.08 32.92
CA CYS A 321 11.71 35.74 31.51
C CYS A 321 12.75 36.37 30.57
N PRO A 322 13.18 35.66 29.51
CA PRO A 322 14.19 36.13 28.54
C PRO A 322 13.69 37.23 27.58
N LYS A 323 12.65 37.99 27.94
CA LYS A 323 11.93 38.94 27.06
C LYS A 323 12.85 39.97 26.44
N GLU A 324 13.81 40.48 27.21
CA GLU A 324 14.76 41.51 26.76
C GLU A 324 15.72 40.96 25.69
N ASN A 325 16.08 39.68 25.77
CA ASN A 325 16.98 39.03 24.82
C ASN A 325 16.24 38.46 23.60
N PHE A 326 14.90 38.43 23.63
CA PHE A 326 14.10 37.78 22.60
C PHE A 326 14.32 38.36 21.20
N ARG A 327 14.41 39.69 21.07
CA ARG A 327 14.69 40.35 19.78
C ARG A 327 16.00 39.83 19.17
N ASN A 328 17.06 39.81 19.97
CA ASN A 328 18.39 39.36 19.55
C ASN A 328 18.39 37.87 19.16
N GLU A 329 17.61 37.02 19.84
CA GLU A 329 17.50 35.60 19.49
C GLU A 329 16.72 35.36 18.19
N ILE A 330 15.69 36.16 17.92
CA ILE A 330 14.93 36.07 16.66
C ILE A 330 15.75 36.60 15.49
N GLU A 331 16.49 37.70 15.67
CA GLU A 331 17.35 38.30 14.65
C GLU A 331 18.47 37.36 14.18
N LYS A 332 18.94 36.47 15.07
CA LYS A 332 19.94 35.44 14.73
C LYS A 332 19.44 34.39 13.75
N LEU A 333 18.13 34.25 13.54
CA LEU A 333 17.59 33.26 12.61
C LEU A 333 18.10 33.54 11.18
N GLU A 334 18.53 32.49 10.47
CA GLU A 334 19.10 32.57 9.12
C GLU A 334 18.22 33.35 8.14
N ALA A 335 16.91 33.38 8.38
CA ALA A 335 15.93 34.13 7.60
C ALA A 335 16.21 35.64 7.50
N PHE A 336 16.85 36.24 8.50
CA PHE A 336 17.05 37.68 8.59
C PHE A 336 18.46 38.14 8.19
N GLN A 337 19.41 37.21 8.07
CA GLN A 337 20.83 37.55 7.86
C GLN A 337 21.11 38.17 6.48
N ASN A 338 20.23 38.01 5.49
CA ASN A 338 20.41 38.53 4.12
C ASN A 338 19.12 39.07 3.48
N ALA A 339 18.10 39.39 4.28
CA ALA A 339 16.83 39.91 3.78
C ALA A 339 16.70 41.40 4.13
N ASP A 340 16.52 42.26 3.13
CA ASP A 340 16.24 43.68 3.34
C ASP A 340 14.75 43.93 3.59
N GLU A 341 13.89 43.15 2.93
CA GLU A 341 12.43 43.26 3.00
C GLU A 341 11.78 41.90 3.22
N ILE A 342 10.67 41.90 3.98
CA ILE A 342 9.89 40.72 4.30
C ILE A 342 8.47 40.90 3.80
N ILE A 343 8.05 39.96 2.96
CA ILE A 343 6.70 39.92 2.41
C ILE A 343 5.88 38.89 3.18
N TYR A 344 4.80 39.35 3.83
CA TYR A 344 3.90 38.48 4.58
C TYR A 344 2.45 38.93 4.43
N LYS A 345 1.52 38.10 4.91
CA LYS A 345 0.09 38.41 4.89
C LYS A 345 -0.39 38.76 6.28
N ARG A 346 -1.35 39.67 6.41
CA ARG A 346 -1.92 40.08 7.71
C ARG A 346 -3.40 40.39 7.58
N TRP A 347 -4.18 40.00 8.58
CA TRP A 347 -5.56 40.43 8.73
C TRP A 347 -5.62 41.81 9.38
N ILE A 348 -6.34 42.72 8.73
CA ILE A 348 -6.71 44.02 9.28
C ILE A 348 -8.21 43.99 9.59
N SER A 349 -8.56 44.34 10.82
CA SER A 349 -9.94 44.52 11.25
C SER A 349 -10.38 45.97 11.00
N THR A 350 -10.80 46.27 9.77
CA THR A 350 -11.74 47.37 9.50
C THR A 350 -13.19 46.82 9.58
N ASP A 351 -14.23 47.63 9.30
CA ASP A 351 -15.66 47.22 9.27
C ASP A 351 -15.91 45.85 8.60
N ARG A 352 -15.01 45.42 7.71
CA ARG A 352 -14.85 44.02 7.29
C ARG A 352 -13.40 43.59 7.45
N SER A 353 -13.18 42.43 8.07
CA SER A 353 -11.82 41.86 8.20
C SER A 353 -11.29 41.47 6.81
N THR A 354 -10.17 42.04 6.40
CA THR A 354 -9.54 41.79 5.10
C THR A 354 -8.11 41.29 5.26
N LEU A 355 -7.72 40.31 4.43
CA LEU A 355 -6.37 39.77 4.37
C LEU A 355 -5.58 40.56 3.33
N ILE A 356 -4.58 41.32 3.79
CA ILE A 356 -3.69 42.08 2.93
C ILE A 356 -2.30 41.45 2.85
N THR A 357 -1.58 41.74 1.78
CA THR A 357 -0.14 41.46 1.68
C THR A 357 0.61 42.72 2.10
N GLN A 358 1.51 42.59 3.06
CA GLN A 358 2.32 43.68 3.59
C GLN A 358 3.80 43.42 3.24
N VAL A 359 4.51 44.48 2.91
CA VAL A 359 5.95 44.49 2.69
C VAL A 359 6.52 45.47 3.71
N GLU A 360 7.36 44.98 4.60
CA GLU A 360 8.05 45.77 5.63
C GLU A 360 9.55 45.52 5.50
N SER A 361 10.37 46.50 5.91
CA SER A 361 11.79 46.26 6.09
C SER A 361 12.03 45.24 7.21
N THR A 362 13.18 44.58 7.22
CA THR A 362 13.50 43.58 8.25
C THR A 362 13.43 44.15 9.67
N GLU A 363 13.91 45.37 9.89
CA GLU A 363 13.84 46.03 11.20
C GLU A 363 12.40 46.32 11.64
N GLU A 364 11.59 46.89 10.75
CA GLU A 364 10.17 47.18 11.04
C GLU A 364 9.38 45.90 11.33
N PHE A 365 9.65 44.84 10.57
CA PHE A 365 9.04 43.54 10.79
C PHE A 365 9.40 42.97 12.16
N LEU A 366 10.67 43.03 12.56
CA LEU A 366 11.14 42.53 13.86
C LEU A 366 10.48 43.30 15.01
N ASP A 367 10.42 44.62 14.92
CA ASP A 367 9.80 45.44 15.95
C ASP A 367 8.29 45.18 16.07
N SER A 368 7.59 45.05 14.92
CA SER A 368 6.18 44.66 14.84
C SER A 368 5.94 43.28 15.44
N PHE A 369 6.80 42.31 15.13
CA PHE A 369 6.73 40.94 15.61
C PHE A 369 6.92 40.85 17.13
N VAL A 370 8.00 41.45 17.64
CA VAL A 370 8.31 41.50 19.08
C VAL A 370 7.22 42.25 19.84
N GLY A 371 6.71 43.36 19.28
CA GLY A 371 5.63 44.15 19.87
C GLY A 371 4.31 43.38 20.03
N CYS A 372 4.07 42.36 19.20
CA CYS A 372 2.87 41.52 19.31
C CYS A 372 2.96 40.46 20.44
N MET A 373 4.15 40.11 20.91
CA MET A 373 4.37 39.00 21.87
C MET A 373 3.68 39.15 23.23
N PRO A 374 3.66 40.34 23.88
CA PRO A 374 2.96 40.52 25.15
C PRO A 374 1.46 40.24 25.06
N ASN A 375 0.83 40.63 23.95
CA ASN A 375 -0.60 40.39 23.74
C ASN A 375 -0.86 38.92 23.37
N LEU A 376 -0.03 38.35 22.49
CA LEU A 376 -0.13 36.94 22.11
C LEU A 376 -0.05 36.02 23.31
N THR A 377 0.95 36.16 24.17
CA THR A 377 1.17 35.24 25.30
C THR A 377 0.01 35.31 26.30
N LYS A 378 -0.45 36.51 26.65
CA LYS A 378 -1.65 36.69 27.48
C LYS A 378 -2.87 36.00 26.87
N HIS A 379 -3.17 36.33 25.62
CA HIS A 379 -4.34 35.78 24.92
C HIS A 379 -4.25 34.26 24.76
N HIS A 380 -3.07 33.72 24.43
CA HIS A 380 -2.83 32.29 24.31
C HIS A 380 -3.07 31.55 25.63
N PHE A 381 -2.55 32.08 26.74
CA PHE A 381 -2.75 31.47 28.06
C PHE A 381 -4.21 31.49 28.48
N ILE A 382 -4.92 32.60 28.26
CA ILE A 382 -6.34 32.73 28.58
C ILE A 382 -7.15 31.73 27.75
N ALA A 383 -6.98 31.72 26.42
CA ALA A 383 -7.69 30.81 25.53
C ALA A 383 -7.43 29.34 25.92
N LYS A 384 -6.16 28.96 26.14
CA LYS A 384 -5.80 27.59 26.53
C LYS A 384 -6.37 27.19 27.89
N SER A 385 -6.34 28.10 28.87
CA SER A 385 -6.90 27.86 30.21
C SER A 385 -8.41 27.69 30.16
N GLN A 386 -9.10 28.49 29.35
CA GLN A 386 -10.53 28.40 29.14
C GLN A 386 -10.92 27.11 28.41
N SER A 387 -10.20 26.74 27.34
CA SER A 387 -10.42 25.47 26.65
C SER A 387 -10.18 24.27 27.58
N LYS A 388 -9.16 24.31 28.44
CA LYS A 388 -8.90 23.26 29.42
C LYS A 388 -10.03 23.16 30.44
N TYR A 389 -10.41 24.28 31.05
CA TYR A 389 -11.49 24.34 32.03
C TYR A 389 -12.81 23.82 31.45
N LEU A 390 -13.10 24.19 30.20
CA LEU A 390 -14.27 23.70 29.49
C LEU A 390 -14.22 22.18 29.25
N LYS A 391 -13.09 21.64 28.79
CA LYS A 391 -12.92 20.18 28.61
C LYS A 391 -13.12 19.45 29.96
N ASP A 392 -12.57 20.00 31.05
CA ASP A 392 -12.74 19.45 32.39
C ASP A 392 -14.22 19.50 32.84
N MET A 393 -14.95 20.56 32.51
CA MET A 393 -16.41 20.64 32.75
C MET A 393 -17.19 19.65 31.90
N GLU A 394 -16.89 19.51 30.60
CA GLU A 394 -17.58 18.56 29.70
C GLU A 394 -17.44 17.11 30.18
N LEU A 395 -16.30 16.75 30.81
CA LEU A 395 -16.06 15.42 31.36
C LEU A 395 -16.74 15.16 32.71
N ASN A 396 -16.95 16.21 33.52
CA ASN A 396 -17.41 16.09 34.91
C ASN A 396 -18.79 16.71 35.17
N ILE A 397 -19.57 17.00 34.12
CA ILE A 397 -20.86 17.68 34.28
C ILE A 397 -21.87 16.78 35.02
N PRO A 398 -22.51 17.26 36.10
CA PRO A 398 -23.62 16.55 36.73
C PRO A 398 -24.78 16.37 35.76
N GLN A 399 -25.56 15.28 35.93
CA GLN A 399 -26.67 14.94 35.04
C GLN A 399 -27.81 16.00 35.03
N GLU A 400 -27.84 16.88 36.04
CA GLU A 400 -28.81 17.96 36.18
C GLU A 400 -28.31 19.31 35.64
N GLU A 401 -27.03 19.41 35.25
CA GLU A 401 -26.44 20.65 34.74
C GLU A 401 -26.20 20.55 33.22
N CYS A 402 -26.21 21.71 32.55
CA CYS A 402 -25.85 21.80 31.14
C CYS A 402 -24.91 22.98 30.90
N ILE A 403 -23.96 22.81 29.97
CA ILE A 403 -23.09 23.89 29.53
C ILE A 403 -23.78 24.60 28.37
N VAL A 404 -24.05 25.90 28.56
CA VAL A 404 -24.61 26.76 27.52
C VAL A 404 -23.50 27.63 26.96
N PHE A 405 -23.20 27.46 25.68
CA PHE A 405 -22.33 28.37 24.94
C PHE A 405 -23.15 29.49 24.34
N LEU A 406 -22.76 30.73 24.65
CA LEU A 406 -23.37 31.92 24.10
C LEU A 406 -22.33 32.63 23.24
N ASP A 407 -22.57 32.65 21.94
CA ASP A 407 -21.80 33.45 20.99
C ASP A 407 -22.55 34.76 20.72
N PHE A 408 -21.92 35.88 21.00
CA PHE A 408 -22.44 37.23 20.76
C PHE A 408 -21.82 37.78 19.46
N SER A 409 -22.03 37.08 18.34
CA SER A 409 -21.82 37.69 17.03
C SER A 409 -23.03 38.56 16.67
N GLU A 410 -22.83 39.63 15.89
CA GLU A 410 -23.80 40.72 15.61
C GLU A 410 -25.17 40.31 15.02
N ASN A 411 -25.46 39.03 14.86
CA ASN A 411 -26.79 38.53 14.57
C ASN A 411 -27.45 38.04 15.86
N THR A 412 -28.51 38.73 16.28
CA THR A 412 -29.38 38.48 17.45
C THR A 412 -30.08 37.12 17.45
N HIS A 413 -29.32 36.03 17.42
CA HIS A 413 -29.82 34.67 17.57
C HIS A 413 -28.99 33.91 18.60
N LEU A 414 -29.51 33.83 19.83
CA LEU A 414 -29.06 32.91 20.85
C LEU A 414 -29.08 31.46 20.29
N LEU A 415 -27.90 30.86 20.14
CA LEU A 415 -27.78 29.46 19.78
C LEU A 415 -27.71 28.61 21.05
N PHE A 416 -28.80 27.90 21.34
CA PHE A 416 -28.84 26.91 22.41
C PHE A 416 -28.12 25.63 21.98
N ARG A 417 -27.02 25.29 22.65
CA ARG A 417 -26.46 23.93 22.61
C ARG A 417 -27.23 23.07 23.63
N MET A 418 -28.43 22.62 23.26
CA MET A 418 -29.26 21.76 24.12
C MET A 418 -29.19 20.29 23.67
N LEU A 419 -28.91 19.39 24.62
CA LEU A 419 -29.21 17.97 24.49
C LEU A 419 -30.58 17.58 25.06
N PHE A 420 -31.28 18.44 25.82
CA PHE A 420 -32.68 18.25 26.21
C PHE A 420 -33.38 19.60 26.46
N LYS A 421 -34.70 19.67 26.21
CA LYS A 421 -35.59 20.80 26.58
C LYS A 421 -35.53 21.03 28.10
N VAL A 422 -34.94 22.13 28.54
CA VAL A 422 -34.93 22.60 29.93
C VAL A 422 -35.36 24.07 29.94
N SER A 423 -36.37 24.38 30.76
CA SER A 423 -36.74 25.76 31.11
C SER A 423 -35.62 26.35 31.96
N ILE A 424 -34.93 27.38 31.45
CA ILE A 424 -33.78 27.96 32.15
C ILE A 424 -34.27 28.82 33.32
N GLY A 425 -34.16 28.28 34.53
CA GLY A 425 -34.08 29.06 35.77
C GLY A 425 -32.69 29.71 35.94
N LYS A 426 -32.48 30.39 37.08
CA LYS A 426 -31.27 31.18 37.41
C LYS A 426 -29.95 30.57 36.87
N ILE A 427 -29.18 31.39 36.15
CA ILE A 427 -27.80 31.08 35.72
C ILE A 427 -26.94 30.90 36.99
N ALA A 428 -26.40 29.70 37.18
CA ALA A 428 -25.61 29.37 38.38
C ALA A 428 -24.21 30.02 38.37
N LYS A 429 -23.53 30.07 37.21
CA LYS A 429 -22.21 30.70 37.02
C LYS A 429 -22.06 31.19 35.58
N GLN A 430 -21.47 32.38 35.40
CA GLN A 430 -21.16 32.96 34.09
C GLN A 430 -19.64 33.04 33.90
N GLN A 431 -19.16 32.64 32.73
CA GLN A 431 -17.76 32.80 32.32
C GLN A 431 -17.69 33.30 30.88
N PHE A 432 -16.73 34.17 30.60
CA PHE A 432 -16.48 34.68 29.25
C PHE A 432 -15.35 33.87 28.62
N ILE A 433 -15.57 33.43 27.37
CA ILE A 433 -14.56 32.72 26.57
C ILE A 433 -13.99 33.71 25.56
N HIS A 434 -12.67 33.90 25.56
CA HIS A 434 -11.97 34.67 24.55
C HIS A 434 -11.65 33.75 23.37
N SER A 435 -12.31 34.01 22.23
CA SER A 435 -12.06 33.37 20.94
C SER A 435 -10.86 33.97 20.22
#